data_AF-A0A0A1GZT1-F1
#
_entry.id   AF-A0A0A1GZT1-F1
#
_cell.length_a   1.000
_cell.length_b   1.000
_cell.length_c   1.000
_cell.angle_alpha   90.00
_cell.angle_beta   90.00
_cell.angle_gamma   90.00
#
_symmetry.space_group_name_H-M   'P 1'
#
loop_
_entity.id
_entity.type
_entity.pdbx_description
1 polymer ?
#
loop_
_entity_poly.entity_id
_entity_poly.type
_entity_poly.pdbx_seq_one_letter_code
_entity_poly.pdbx_strand_id
1 'polypeptide(L)'
;MKVAQKVISYSTISLVLYCVVNLLMYHKEGTALLSSEVINHLGIAIVLYLLVIIFSALNFRFSVYLTIFVLVIYTVALFGAFMEVNFHGKVDAIFRLSVDVLSVIGIVMNIMAGIAALRQRGQYISPKLRRK
;
A
#
# COMPACT_ATOMS: atom_id res chain seq x y z
N MET A 1 -16.37 1.22 13.57
CA MET A 1 -15.72 0.18 12.73
C MET A 1 -14.83 -0.70 13.59
N LYS A 2 -14.89 -2.02 13.40
CA LYS A 2 -13.93 -2.96 14.02
C LYS A 2 -12.51 -2.66 13.51
N VAL A 3 -11.47 -2.91 14.31
CA VAL A 3 -10.09 -2.55 13.94
C VAL A 3 -9.63 -3.23 12.65
N ALA A 4 -10.01 -4.50 12.45
CA ALA A 4 -9.74 -5.24 11.20
C ALA A 4 -10.37 -4.55 9.96
N GLN A 5 -11.58 -4.00 10.07
CA GLN A 5 -12.22 -3.28 8.96
C GLN A 5 -11.44 -2.01 8.59
N LYS A 6 -10.86 -1.32 9.58
CA LYS A 6 -10.02 -0.13 9.32
C LYS A 6 -8.74 -0.49 8.56
N VAL A 7 -8.09 -1.59 8.96
CA VAL A 7 -6.90 -2.12 8.26
C VAL A 7 -7.25 -2.45 6.81
N ILE A 8 -8.33 -3.19 6.58
CA ILE A 8 -8.77 -3.53 5.23
C ILE A 8 -9.02 -2.26 4.42
N SER A 9 -9.83 -1.32 4.92
CA SER A 9 -10.17 -0.09 4.18
C SER A 9 -8.95 0.75 3.81
N TYR A 10 -8.02 0.97 4.75
CA TYR A 10 -6.84 1.79 4.48
C TYR A 10 -5.88 1.09 3.52
N SER A 11 -5.71 -0.23 3.66
CA SER A 11 -4.92 -1.02 2.73
C SER A 11 -5.55 -1.08 1.33
N THR A 12 -6.89 -1.08 1.21
CA THR A 12 -7.56 -1.01 -0.10
C THR A 12 -7.24 0.29 -0.81
N ILE A 13 -7.39 1.41 -0.11
CA ILE A 13 -7.11 2.74 -0.67
C ILE A 13 -5.64 2.84 -1.07
N SER A 14 -4.73 2.31 -0.24
CA SER A 14 -3.31 2.26 -0.57
C SER A 14 -3.03 1.45 -1.83
N LEU A 15 -3.62 0.26 -1.98
CA LEU A 15 -3.47 -0.54 -3.20
C LEU A 15 -3.92 0.25 -4.43
N VAL A 16 -5.07 0.92 -4.35
CA VAL A 16 -5.59 1.71 -5.48
C VAL A 16 -4.61 2.83 -5.85
N LEU A 17 -4.11 3.57 -4.85
CA LEU A 17 -3.14 4.64 -5.09
C LEU A 17 -1.83 4.10 -5.66
N TYR A 18 -1.33 2.99 -5.14
CA TYR A 18 -0.17 2.29 -5.69
C TYR A 18 -0.38 1.91 -7.16
N CYS A 19 -1.50 1.27 -7.49
CA CYS A 19 -1.79 0.86 -8.86
C CYS A 19 -1.88 2.06 -9.82
N VAL A 20 -2.56 3.13 -9.41
CA VAL A 20 -2.70 4.34 -10.22
C VAL A 20 -1.35 5.00 -10.46
N VAL A 21 -0.56 5.22 -9.41
CA VAL A 21 0.78 5.83 -9.54
C VAL A 21 1.67 4.98 -10.43
N ASN A 22 1.68 3.66 -10.24
CA ASN A 22 2.53 2.75 -10.99
C ASN A 22 2.13 2.70 -12.48
N LEU A 23 0.83 2.70 -12.80
CA LEU A 23 0.34 2.80 -14.17
C LEU A 23 0.74 4.13 -14.84
N LEU A 24 0.69 5.24 -14.10
CA LEU A 24 1.16 6.54 -14.60
C LEU A 24 2.66 6.48 -14.91
N MET A 25 3.47 5.87 -14.05
CA MET A 25 4.91 5.72 -14.27
C MET A 25 5.21 4.88 -15.51
N TYR A 26 4.53 3.74 -15.69
CA TYR A 26 4.66 2.91 -16.89
C TYR A 26 4.27 3.64 -18.17
N HIS A 27 3.21 4.47 -18.10
CA HIS A 27 2.82 5.33 -19.22
C HIS A 27 3.90 6.36 -19.57
N LYS A 28 4.53 6.97 -18.56
CA LYS A 28 5.65 7.92 -18.74
C LYS A 28 6.87 7.26 -19.40
N GLU A 29 7.13 6.00 -19.11
CA GLU A 29 8.22 5.23 -19.71
C GLU A 29 7.89 4.71 -21.13
N GLY A 30 6.68 4.96 -21.63
CA GLY A 30 6.25 4.50 -22.95
C GLY A 30 5.98 3.00 -23.01
N THR A 31 5.91 2.32 -21.86
CA THR A 31 5.59 0.89 -21.81
C THR A 31 4.10 0.68 -22.06
N ALA A 32 3.77 -0.37 -22.82
CA ALA A 32 2.37 -0.72 -23.05
C ALA A 32 1.73 -1.15 -21.72
N LEU A 33 0.57 -0.57 -21.38
CA LEU A 33 -0.14 -0.88 -20.13
C LEU A 33 -0.59 -2.35 -20.01
N LEU A 34 -0.68 -3.05 -21.14
CA LEU A 34 -0.99 -4.47 -21.24
C LEU A 34 0.26 -5.34 -21.46
N SER A 35 1.45 -4.77 -21.28
CA SER A 35 2.70 -5.55 -21.29
C SER A 35 2.70 -6.57 -20.15
N SER A 36 3.31 -7.73 -20.40
CA SER A 36 3.48 -8.78 -19.39
C SER A 36 4.18 -8.26 -18.13
N GLU A 37 5.07 -7.27 -18.27
CA GLU A 37 5.75 -6.64 -17.14
C GLU A 37 4.77 -5.90 -16.21
N VAL A 38 3.92 -5.03 -16.78
CA VAL A 38 2.93 -4.24 -16.04
C VAL A 38 1.91 -5.17 -15.37
N ILE A 39 1.43 -6.18 -16.11
CA ILE A 39 0.47 -7.16 -15.60
C ILE A 39 1.07 -7.98 -14.46
N ASN A 40 2.32 -8.43 -14.59
CA ASN A 40 2.99 -9.19 -13.53
C ASN A 40 3.18 -8.33 -12.29
N HIS A 41 3.61 -7.07 -12.45
CA HIS A 41 3.86 -6.19 -11.32
C HIS A 41 2.57 -5.82 -10.58
N LEU A 42 1.49 -5.51 -11.30
CA LEU A 42 0.15 -5.33 -10.73
C LEU A 42 -0.40 -6.61 -10.09
N GLY A 43 -0.20 -7.76 -10.75
CA GLY A 43 -0.63 -9.06 -10.25
C GLY A 43 0.01 -9.39 -8.90
N ILE A 44 1.33 -9.18 -8.78
CA ILE A 44 2.05 -9.38 -7.52
C ILE A 44 1.50 -8.46 -6.42
N ALA A 45 1.26 -7.19 -6.71
CA ALA A 45 0.68 -6.26 -5.75
C ALA A 45 -0.72 -6.72 -5.30
N ILE A 46 -1.59 -7.12 -6.22
CA ILE A 46 -2.93 -7.63 -5.88
C ILE A 46 -2.83 -8.88 -5.01
N VAL A 47 -1.95 -9.82 -5.34
CA VAL A 47 -1.74 -11.05 -4.55
C VAL A 47 -1.27 -10.73 -3.13
N LEU A 48 -0.28 -9.84 -2.98
CA LEU A 48 0.21 -9.39 -1.67
C LEU A 48 -0.90 -8.74 -0.85
N TYR A 49 -1.73 -7.92 -1.48
CA TYR A 49 -2.88 -7.31 -0.82
C TYR A 49 -3.95 -8.33 -0.39
N LEU A 50 -4.25 -9.33 -1.22
CA LEU A 50 -5.18 -10.40 -0.85
C LEU A 50 -4.67 -11.19 0.35
N LEU A 51 -3.36 -11.45 0.44
CA LEU A 51 -2.77 -12.08 1.62
C LEU A 51 -2.97 -11.21 2.88
N VAL A 52 -2.84 -9.89 2.77
CA VAL A 52 -3.14 -8.97 3.88
C VAL A 52 -4.60 -9.08 4.34
N ILE A 53 -5.57 -9.14 3.42
CA ILE A 53 -6.99 -9.30 3.77
C ILE A 53 -7.23 -10.64 4.47
N ILE A 54 -6.76 -11.74 3.88
CA ILE A 54 -6.99 -13.09 4.40
C ILE A 54 -6.43 -13.21 5.80
N PHE A 55 -5.18 -12.80 6.02
CA PHE A 55 -4.53 -12.90 7.32
C PHE A 55 -5.19 -11.97 8.36
N SER A 56 -5.63 -10.78 7.95
CA SER A 56 -6.32 -9.84 8.84
C SER A 56 -7.71 -10.35 9.23
N ALA A 57 -8.42 -10.99 8.31
CA ALA A 57 -9.72 -11.61 8.56
C ALA A 57 -9.60 -12.85 9.48
N LEU A 58 -8.55 -13.66 9.29
CA LEU A 58 -8.27 -14.84 10.12
C LEU A 58 -7.74 -14.49 11.53
N ASN A 59 -7.52 -13.20 11.83
CA ASN A 59 -7.06 -12.73 13.14
C ASN A 59 -5.73 -13.37 13.61
N PHE A 60 -4.86 -13.76 12.69
CA PHE A 60 -3.58 -14.39 13.02
C PHE A 60 -2.58 -13.38 13.60
N ARG A 61 -1.78 -13.79 14.60
CA ARG A 61 -0.70 -12.97 15.18
C ARG A 61 0.32 -12.49 14.14
N PHE A 62 0.56 -13.30 13.12
CA PHE A 62 1.48 -12.97 12.02
C PHE A 62 0.91 -11.98 11.00
N SER A 63 -0.41 -11.76 11.00
CA SER A 63 -1.07 -10.84 10.06
C SER A 63 -0.49 -9.45 10.08
N VAL A 64 -0.07 -8.97 11.26
CA VAL A 64 0.41 -7.60 11.44
C VAL A 64 1.79 -7.42 10.81
N TYR A 65 2.68 -8.41 10.92
CA TYR A 65 4.00 -8.36 10.29
C TYR A 65 3.87 -8.39 8.76
N LEU A 66 3.01 -9.26 8.23
CA LEU A 66 2.75 -9.31 6.79
C LEU A 66 2.15 -8.00 6.28
N THR A 67 1.20 -7.42 7.02
CA THR A 67 0.59 -6.13 6.67
C THR A 67 1.65 -5.03 6.62
N ILE A 68 2.48 -4.90 7.66
CA ILE A 68 3.54 -3.90 7.70
C ILE A 68 4.53 -4.12 6.55
N PHE A 69 4.91 -5.37 6.28
CA PHE A 69 5.81 -5.71 5.18
C PHE A 69 5.27 -5.24 3.82
N VAL A 70 4.01 -5.56 3.51
CA VAL A 70 3.36 -5.13 2.26
C VAL A 70 3.24 -3.61 2.18
N LEU A 71 2.87 -2.94 3.28
CA LEU A 71 2.77 -1.48 3.32
C LEU A 71 4.14 -0.81 3.12
N VAL A 72 5.22 -1.40 3.62
CA VAL A 72 6.60 -0.91 3.38
C VAL A 72 6.95 -1.02 1.90
N ILE A 73 6.65 -2.15 1.25
CA ILE A 73 6.88 -2.31 -0.20
C ILE A 73 6.15 -1.22 -0.98
N TYR A 74 4.87 -0.99 -0.69
CA TYR A 74 4.10 0.05 -1.39
C TYR A 74 4.63 1.45 -1.10
N THR A 75 5.06 1.71 0.13
CA THR A 75 5.65 3.01 0.52
C THR A 75 6.94 3.26 -0.24
N VAL A 76 7.83 2.27 -0.35
CA VAL A 76 9.09 2.38 -1.09
C VAL A 76 8.83 2.62 -2.57
N ALA A 77 7.86 1.93 -3.17
CA ALA A 77 7.51 2.14 -4.57
C ALA A 77 6.91 3.52 -4.84
N LEU A 78 5.98 3.99 -4.00
CA LEU A 78 5.41 5.35 -4.10
C LEU A 78 6.50 6.42 -3.93
N PHE A 79 7.43 6.20 -2.99
CA PHE A 79 8.57 7.08 -2.81
C PHE A 79 9.51 7.05 -4.01
N GLY A 80 9.74 5.88 -4.61
CA GLY A 80 10.50 5.74 -5.86
C GLY A 80 9.88 6.53 -7.00
N ALA A 81 8.56 6.44 -7.19
CA ALA A 81 7.82 7.21 -8.19
C ALA A 81 7.95 8.73 -7.95
N PHE A 82 7.81 9.17 -6.70
CA PHE A 82 8.02 10.56 -6.30
C PHE A 82 9.44 11.05 -6.65
N MET A 83 10.47 10.27 -6.31
CA MET A 83 11.86 10.61 -6.60
C MET A 83 12.14 10.66 -8.11
N GLU A 84 11.65 9.68 -8.86
CA GLU A 84 11.86 9.58 -10.30
C GLU A 84 11.30 10.79 -11.05
N VAL A 85 10.09 11.23 -10.69
CA VAL A 85 9.43 12.39 -11.31
C VAL A 85 10.09 13.71 -10.91
N ASN A 86 10.63 13.83 -9.70
CA ASN A 86 11.25 15.07 -9.22
C ASN A 86 12.70 15.26 -9.65
N PHE A 87 13.48 14.17 -9.75
CA PHE A 87 14.93 14.24 -9.95
C PHE A 87 15.40 13.78 -11.34
N HIS A 88 14.66 12.89 -12.00
CA HIS A 88 15.12 12.27 -13.26
C HIS A 88 14.17 12.52 -14.45
N GLY A 89 12.94 12.98 -14.20
CA GLY A 89 11.93 13.18 -15.24
C GLY A 89 11.92 14.58 -15.85
N LYS A 90 12.12 14.68 -17.18
CA LYS A 90 11.58 15.79 -17.99
C LYS A 90 10.10 15.50 -18.26
N VAL A 91 9.26 15.71 -17.26
CA VAL A 91 7.80 15.47 -17.34
C VAL A 91 7.04 16.77 -17.21
N ASP A 92 5.87 16.83 -17.84
CA ASP A 92 5.00 18.00 -17.76
C ASP A 92 4.60 18.30 -16.30
N ALA A 93 4.42 19.58 -15.99
CA ALA A 93 4.22 20.05 -14.62
C ALA A 93 2.96 19.45 -13.97
N ILE A 94 1.90 19.24 -14.77
CA ILE A 94 0.63 18.66 -14.31
C ILE A 94 0.82 17.18 -13.96
N PHE A 95 1.52 16.43 -14.81
CA PHE A 95 1.80 15.02 -14.56
C PHE A 95 2.63 14.86 -13.28
N ARG A 96 3.65 15.71 -13.11
CA ARG A 96 4.48 15.72 -11.91
C ARG A 96 3.67 15.98 -10.65
N LEU A 97 2.85 17.02 -10.64
CA LEU A 97 1.99 17.35 -9.50
C LEU A 97 1.04 16.19 -9.16
N SER A 98 0.49 15.52 -10.17
CA SER A 98 -0.43 14.40 -10.01
C SER A 98 0.24 13.22 -9.30
N VAL A 99 1.42 12.80 -9.78
CA VAL A 99 2.19 11.70 -9.18
C VAL A 99 2.64 12.07 -7.77
N ASP A 100 3.06 13.32 -7.54
CA ASP A 100 3.52 13.77 -6.22
C ASP A 100 2.39 13.73 -5.18
N VAL A 101 1.24 14.32 -5.51
CA VAL A 101 0.08 14.35 -4.60
C VAL A 101 -0.42 12.94 -4.32
N LEU A 102 -0.57 12.10 -5.35
CA LEU A 102 -1.04 10.72 -5.17
C LEU A 102 -0.05 9.89 -4.35
N SER A 103 1.25 10.06 -4.57
CA SER A 103 2.29 9.36 -3.82
C SER A 103 2.29 9.77 -2.36
N VAL A 104 2.21 11.07 -2.05
CA VAL A 104 2.16 11.56 -0.68
C VAL A 104 0.90 11.05 0.04
N ILE A 105 -0.27 11.12 -0.60
CA ILE A 105 -1.51 10.59 -0.03
C ILE A 105 -1.36 9.07 0.22
N GLY A 106 -0.81 8.32 -0.74
CA GLY A 106 -0.60 6.89 -0.59
C GLY A 106 0.33 6.52 0.56
N ILE A 107 1.40 7.27 0.77
CA ILE A 107 2.31 7.10 1.91
C ILE A 107 1.58 7.36 3.24
N VAL A 108 0.78 8.42 3.31
CA VAL A 108 -0.04 8.72 4.52
C VAL A 108 -1.04 7.60 4.80
N MET A 109 -1.71 7.09 3.75
CA MET A 109 -2.63 5.95 3.88
C MET A 109 -1.91 4.68 4.38
N ASN A 110 -0.67 4.44 3.93
CA ASN A 110 0.15 3.33 4.42
C ASN A 110 0.46 3.45 5.91
N ILE A 111 0.83 4.64 6.37
CA ILE A 111 1.10 4.89 7.79
C ILE A 111 -0.16 4.64 8.62
N MET A 112 -1.32 5.13 8.18
CA MET A 112 -2.59 4.89 8.87
C MET A 112 -2.97 3.41 8.92
N ALA A 113 -2.78 2.67 7.82
CA ALA A 113 -2.99 1.23 7.76
C ALA A 113 -2.06 0.49 8.73
N GLY A 114 -0.79 0.90 8.81
CA GLY A 114 0.21 0.35 9.73
C GLY A 114 -0.16 0.58 11.20
N ILE A 115 -0.58 1.81 11.56
CA ILE A 115 -1.07 2.13 12.92
C ILE A 115 -2.29 1.28 13.27
N ALA A 116 -3.24 1.13 12.32
CA ALA A 116 -4.41 0.29 12.53
C ALA A 116 -4.02 -1.19 12.75
N ALA A 117 -3.06 -1.71 11.99
CA ALA A 117 -2.56 -3.08 12.14
C ALA A 117 -1.86 -3.30 13.50
N LEU A 118 -1.06 -2.33 13.95
CA LEU A 118 -0.44 -2.37 15.29
C LEU A 118 -1.48 -2.33 16.40
N ARG A 119 -2.53 -1.50 16.27
CA ARG A 119 -3.65 -1.47 17.21
C ARG A 119 -4.41 -2.79 17.24
N GLN A 120 -4.55 -3.46 16.09
CA GLN A 120 -5.13 -4.81 16.01
C GLN A 120 -4.31 -5.80 16.85
N ARG A 121 -2.96 -5.73 16.79
CA ARG A 121 -2.07 -6.54 17.62
C ARG A 121 -2.29 -6.33 19.11
N GLY A 122 -2.37 -5.08 19.55
CA GLY A 122 -2.56 -4.72 20.96
C GLY A 122 -3.83 -5.33 21.55
N GLN A 123 -4.89 -5.40 20.74
CA GLN A 123 -6.16 -6.01 21.15
C GLN A 123 -6.08 -7.54 21.33
N TYR A 124 -5.18 -8.25 20.64
CA TYR A 124 -4.97 -9.69 20.86
C TYR A 124 -4.15 -10.02 22.12
N ILE A 125 -3.35 -9.08 22.62
CA ILE A 125 -2.54 -9.27 23.83
C ILE A 125 -3.40 -9.00 25.08
N SER A 126 -4.30 -8.01 25.02
CA SER A 126 -5.16 -7.60 26.14
C SER A 126 -6.17 -8.62 26.72
N PRO A 127 -6.68 -9.66 26.01
CA PRO A 127 -7.73 -10.52 26.57
C PRO A 127 -7.20 -11.44 27.67
N LYS A 128 -5.89 -11.75 27.66
CA LYS A 128 -5.25 -12.57 28.70
C LYS A 128 -4.87 -11.80 29.96
N LEU A 129 -4.85 -10.46 29.91
CA LEU A 129 -4.59 -9.59 31.07
C LEU A 129 -5.87 -9.12 31.77
N ARG A 130 -7.03 -9.19 31.12
CA ARG A 130 -8.34 -8.85 31.72
C ARG A 130 -8.94 -9.97 32.59
N ARG A 131 -8.23 -11.09 32.75
CA ARG A 131 -8.67 -12.26 33.54
C ARG A 131 -7.80 -12.53 34.78
N LYS A 132 -7.03 -11.55 35.23
CA LYS A 132 -6.43 -11.53 36.57
C LYS A 132 -7.06 -10.42 37.38
#